data_AF-A0A7C3MW72-F1
#
_entry.id   AF-A0A7C3MW72-F1
#
_cell.length_a   1.000
_cell.length_b   1.000
_cell.length_c   1.000
_cell.angle_alpha   90.00
_cell.angle_beta   90.00
_cell.angle_gamma   90.00
#
_symmetry.space_group_name_H-M   'P 1'
#
loop_
_entity.id
_entity.type
_entity.pdbx_description
1 polymer ?
#
loop_
_entity_poly.entity_id
_entity_poly.type
_entity_poly.pdbx_seq_one_letter_code
_entity_poly.pdbx_strand_id
1 'polypeptide(L)'
;MGPGMTFRRTCDRCGATFFSPEKRASTCPKCVKRYGLKRPQAGASVKSADNRPDGRKREPAVPTPSRPEPRRQPRTTVITDELRAAIIAAYEQYSADPNARLAAIHSRIASELHVARRAVAETIACHISPKQAITPELRQQIVALYEGYVQRGERPPGGRRRAIASALGLSFAQVAGMLREWRSRIPDVRTLSREELFAIEKAYWRHLEAKDVPLSEMAAAIASELGYTEWQVARRIDMLHEDRSMVASAKDPGPEARAKLEAAYREYLASDSPPPDSLHSTLAKRFGLTSRQVYLVLLDYRNRQRADASAA
;
A
#
# COMPACT_ATOMS: atom_id res chain seq x y z
N MET A 1 -14.51 -26.62 12.95
CA MET A 1 -14.78 -25.66 11.85
C MET A 1 -13.45 -25.03 11.44
N GLY A 2 -13.11 -25.05 10.15
CA GLY A 2 -11.83 -24.54 9.65
C GLY A 2 -11.71 -23.00 9.80
N PRO A 3 -10.48 -22.46 9.80
CA PRO A 3 -10.27 -21.02 9.86
C PRO A 3 -10.93 -20.35 8.64
N GLY A 4 -11.89 -19.45 8.88
CA GLY A 4 -12.57 -18.70 7.82
C GLY A 4 -11.59 -17.96 6.91
N MET A 5 -11.97 -17.76 5.64
CA MET A 5 -11.12 -17.09 4.64
C MET A 5 -10.56 -15.78 5.20
N THR A 6 -9.23 -15.64 5.18
CA THR A 6 -8.56 -14.40 5.56
C THR A 6 -8.06 -13.69 4.31
N PHE A 7 -8.41 -12.40 4.19
CA PHE A 7 -7.98 -11.55 3.11
C PHE A 7 -6.67 -10.87 3.49
N ARG A 8 -5.68 -10.93 2.61
CA ARG A 8 -4.46 -10.14 2.72
C ARG A 8 -4.79 -8.68 2.39
N ARG A 9 -4.62 -7.78 3.34
CA ARG A 9 -4.94 -6.35 3.23
C ARG A 9 -3.72 -5.51 3.57
N THR A 10 -3.65 -4.30 3.04
CA THR A 10 -2.61 -3.33 3.39
C THR A 10 -3.21 -2.28 4.29
N CYS A 11 -2.55 -1.98 5.41
CA CYS A 11 -3.00 -0.96 6.33
C CYS A 11 -2.87 0.44 5.71
N ASP A 12 -3.96 1.18 5.65
CA ASP A 12 -3.98 2.56 5.12
C ASP A 12 -3.18 3.55 5.98
N ARG A 13 -2.86 3.16 7.22
CA ARG A 13 -2.20 4.03 8.20
C ARG A 13 -0.70 3.79 8.31
N CYS A 14 -0.25 2.54 8.26
CA CYS A 14 1.17 2.20 8.40
C CYS A 14 1.76 1.43 7.21
N GLY A 15 0.96 1.14 6.18
CA GLY A 15 1.41 0.38 5.01
C GLY A 15 1.70 -1.10 5.27
N ALA A 16 1.59 -1.57 6.52
CA ALA A 16 1.84 -2.97 6.85
C ALA A 16 0.77 -3.87 6.26
N THR A 17 1.20 -4.96 5.63
CA THR A 17 0.29 -6.03 5.20
C THR A 17 -0.19 -6.82 6.41
N PHE A 18 -1.49 -7.09 6.49
CA PHE A 18 -2.11 -7.87 7.55
C PHE A 18 -3.24 -8.74 6.99
N PHE A 19 -3.59 -9.80 7.72
CA PHE A 19 -4.70 -10.67 7.37
C PHE A 19 -5.95 -10.27 8.15
N SER A 20 -7.08 -10.19 7.46
CA SER A 20 -8.38 -9.87 8.07
C SER A 20 -9.47 -10.79 7.53
N PRO A 21 -10.39 -11.30 8.38
CA PRO A 21 -11.57 -12.00 7.89
C PRO A 21 -12.52 -11.08 7.10
N GLU A 22 -12.41 -9.76 7.31
CA GLU A 22 -13.23 -8.77 6.62
C GLU A 22 -12.57 -8.26 5.34
N LYS A 23 -13.27 -8.41 4.20
CA LYS A 23 -12.85 -7.85 2.90
C LYS A 23 -12.66 -6.33 2.93
N ARG A 24 -13.37 -5.62 3.81
CA ARG A 24 -13.36 -4.14 3.89
C ARG A 24 -12.39 -3.59 4.94
N ALA A 25 -11.63 -4.44 5.64
CA ALA A 25 -10.67 -3.95 6.64
C ALA A 25 -9.57 -3.12 5.97
N SER A 26 -9.41 -1.88 6.46
CA SER A 26 -8.45 -0.87 6.00
C SER A 26 -7.32 -0.61 6.99
N THR A 27 -7.48 -1.02 8.25
CA THR A 27 -6.53 -0.71 9.33
C THR A 27 -6.05 -1.98 10.02
N CYS A 28 -4.72 -2.17 10.13
CA CYS A 28 -4.17 -3.37 10.75
C CYS A 28 -4.41 -3.41 12.27
N PRO A 29 -4.39 -4.61 12.90
CA PRO A 29 -4.58 -4.75 14.34
C PRO A 29 -3.62 -3.91 15.19
N LYS A 30 -2.37 -3.72 14.72
CA LYS A 30 -1.40 -2.84 15.39
C LYS A 30 -1.85 -1.39 15.41
N CYS A 31 -2.40 -0.88 14.31
CA CYS A 31 -2.92 0.49 14.24
C CYS A 31 -4.24 0.63 14.99
N VAL A 32 -5.13 -0.36 14.94
CA VAL A 32 -6.36 -0.37 15.74
C VAL A 32 -6.03 -0.22 17.24
N LYS A 33 -5.13 -1.06 17.76
CA LYS A 33 -4.69 -1.03 19.16
C LYS A 33 -3.93 0.26 19.52
N ARG A 34 -3.07 0.76 18.61
CA ARG A 34 -2.23 1.94 18.84
C ARG A 34 -2.99 3.26 18.83
N TYR A 35 -4.15 3.32 18.18
CA TYR A 35 -4.92 4.54 18.00
C TYR A 35 -6.36 4.44 18.51
N GLY A 36 -6.69 3.41 19.29
CA GLY A 36 -8.00 3.25 19.91
C GLY A 36 -9.18 3.18 18.92
N LEU A 37 -8.94 2.74 17.68
CA LEU A 37 -10.00 2.70 16.67
C LEU A 37 -10.95 1.55 16.98
N LYS A 38 -12.26 1.79 16.89
CA LYS A 38 -13.25 0.71 16.99
C LYS A 38 -13.05 -0.24 15.81
N ARG A 39 -12.88 -1.53 16.10
CA ARG A 39 -13.03 -2.57 15.06
C ARG A 39 -14.45 -2.47 14.51
N PRO A 40 -14.65 -2.56 13.18
CA PRO A 40 -15.96 -2.93 12.67
C PRO A 40 -16.38 -4.22 13.37
N GLN A 41 -17.53 -4.23 14.05
CA GLN A 41 -18.01 -5.44 14.68
C GLN A 41 -18.54 -6.35 13.57
N ALA A 42 -17.95 -7.55 13.45
CA ALA A 42 -18.60 -8.65 12.76
C ALA A 42 -19.94 -8.93 13.45
N GLY A 43 -21.01 -9.06 12.65
CA GLY A 43 -22.37 -9.28 13.12
C GLY A 43 -22.46 -10.40 14.16
N ALA A 44 -23.34 -10.17 15.13
CA ALA A 44 -23.63 -11.07 16.22
C ALA A 44 -24.00 -12.48 15.72
N SER A 45 -23.32 -13.49 16.23
CA SER A 45 -23.81 -14.87 16.21
C SER A 45 -23.90 -15.40 17.64
N VAL A 46 -25.16 -15.46 18.08
CA VAL A 46 -25.80 -16.32 19.08
C VAL A 46 -24.91 -17.33 19.80
N LYS A 47 -25.03 -17.30 21.14
CA LYS A 47 -24.55 -18.32 22.07
C LYS A 47 -25.18 -19.68 21.73
N SER A 48 -24.36 -20.67 21.43
CA SER A 48 -24.75 -22.07 21.57
C SER A 48 -23.72 -22.77 22.45
N ALA A 49 -24.18 -23.14 23.64
CA ALA A 49 -23.57 -24.18 24.44
C ALA A 49 -23.62 -25.48 23.63
N ASP A 50 -22.52 -26.22 23.58
CA ASP A 50 -22.63 -27.64 23.29
C ASP A 50 -21.59 -28.46 24.03
N ASN A 51 -22.08 -29.61 24.42
CA ASN A 51 -21.53 -30.61 25.32
C ASN A 51 -20.64 -31.60 24.56
N ARG A 52 -19.73 -32.24 25.33
CA ARG A 52 -19.03 -33.54 25.10
C ARG A 52 -17.81 -33.58 24.16
N PRO A 53 -16.97 -34.65 24.25
CA PRO A 53 -16.50 -35.35 25.44
C PRO A 53 -14.97 -35.52 25.50
N ASP A 54 -14.53 -35.94 26.68
CA ASP A 54 -13.29 -36.54 27.13
C ASP A 54 -12.23 -37.03 26.11
N GLY A 55 -10.96 -36.86 26.48
CA GLY A 55 -9.87 -37.64 25.89
C GLY A 55 -8.50 -36.97 25.76
N ARG A 56 -7.82 -36.75 26.90
CA ARG A 56 -6.41 -37.17 27.15
C ARG A 56 -5.82 -36.43 28.35
N LYS A 57 -5.64 -37.17 29.44
CA LYS A 57 -4.86 -36.80 30.62
C LYS A 57 -3.48 -36.29 30.20
N ARG A 58 -3.19 -35.02 30.50
CA ARG A 58 -1.82 -34.52 30.71
C ARG A 58 -1.71 -34.18 32.19
N GLU A 59 -0.68 -34.73 32.81
CA GLU A 59 -0.34 -34.52 34.21
C GLU A 59 -0.18 -33.02 34.51
N PRO A 60 -0.66 -32.53 35.67
CA PRO A 60 -0.54 -31.14 36.04
C PRO A 60 0.92 -30.81 36.37
N ALA A 61 1.55 -29.99 35.53
CA ALA A 61 2.83 -29.37 35.85
C ALA A 61 2.64 -28.45 37.07
N VAL A 62 3.44 -28.68 38.11
CA VAL A 62 3.50 -27.86 39.33
C VAL A 62 3.78 -26.40 38.95
N PRO A 63 2.91 -25.43 39.28
CA PRO A 63 3.13 -24.03 38.96
C PRO A 63 4.26 -23.48 39.84
N THR A 64 5.38 -23.12 39.22
CA THR A 64 6.44 -22.36 39.87
C THR A 64 5.90 -20.96 40.19
N PRO A 65 6.00 -20.46 41.43
CA PRO A 65 5.54 -19.12 41.77
C PRO A 65 6.33 -18.08 40.97
N SER A 66 5.64 -17.41 40.04
CA SER A 66 6.21 -16.34 39.24
C SER A 66 6.47 -15.13 40.13
N ARG A 67 7.75 -14.77 40.26
CA ARG A 67 8.21 -13.57 40.97
C ARG A 67 7.46 -12.35 40.41
N PRO A 68 6.81 -11.51 41.25
CA PRO A 68 6.06 -10.35 40.76
C PRO A 68 7.01 -9.39 40.04
N GLU A 69 6.78 -9.20 38.74
CA GLU A 69 7.48 -8.17 37.97
C GLU A 69 7.19 -6.79 38.60
N PRO A 70 8.21 -5.93 38.79
CA PRO A 70 8.00 -4.58 39.29
C PRO A 70 7.04 -3.84 38.36
N ARG A 71 5.94 -3.34 38.92
CA ARG A 71 4.94 -2.51 38.21
C ARG A 71 5.64 -1.29 37.62
N ARG A 72 5.92 -1.33 36.32
CA ARG A 72 6.46 -0.17 35.58
C ARG A 72 5.48 0.98 35.75
N GLN A 73 5.95 2.10 36.31
CA GLN A 73 5.15 3.31 36.44
C GLN A 73 4.59 3.71 35.06
N PRO A 74 3.31 4.13 34.98
CA PRO A 74 2.69 4.52 33.72
C PRO A 74 3.41 5.75 33.19
N ARG A 75 4.05 5.62 32.03
CA ARG A 75 4.72 6.73 31.34
C ARG A 75 3.69 7.70 30.79
N THR A 76 3.90 8.98 30.99
CA THR A 76 3.01 10.04 30.50
C THR A 76 3.00 10.04 28.97
N THR A 77 1.80 10.08 28.37
CA THR A 77 1.60 10.21 26.91
C THR A 77 1.14 11.60 26.48
N VAL A 78 0.74 12.44 27.44
CA VAL A 78 0.34 13.82 27.21
C VAL A 78 1.61 14.69 27.26
N ILE A 79 1.92 15.37 26.16
CA ILE A 79 3.08 16.27 26.06
C ILE A 79 2.59 17.69 26.32
N THR A 80 2.94 18.25 27.49
CA THR A 80 2.79 19.68 27.77
C THR A 80 3.88 20.48 27.06
N ASP A 81 3.72 21.80 26.94
CA ASP A 81 4.73 22.66 26.31
C ASP A 81 6.04 22.69 27.12
N GLU A 82 5.95 22.63 28.45
CA GLU A 82 7.10 22.48 29.35
C GLU A 82 7.86 21.17 29.09
N LEU A 83 7.13 20.06 29.00
CA LEU A 83 7.72 18.75 28.73
C LEU A 83 8.31 18.68 27.32
N ARG A 84 7.71 19.42 26.36
CA ARG A 84 8.24 19.57 25.00
C ARG A 84 9.59 20.29 25.02
N ALA A 85 9.69 21.42 25.73
CA ALA A 85 10.94 22.16 25.88
C ALA A 85 12.03 21.30 26.54
N ALA A 86 11.68 20.55 27.60
CA ALA A 86 12.61 19.63 28.27
C ALA A 86 13.12 18.52 27.33
N ILE A 87 12.25 17.93 26.50
CA ILE A 87 12.65 16.93 25.50
C ILE A 87 13.62 17.53 24.47
N ILE A 88 13.37 18.76 24.02
CA ILE A 88 14.20 19.44 23.01
C ILE A 88 15.58 19.77 23.59
N ALA A 89 15.63 20.36 24.79
CA ALA A 89 16.89 20.67 25.47
C ALA A 89 17.75 19.41 25.71
N ALA A 90 17.12 18.32 26.15
CA ALA A 90 17.81 17.04 26.31
C ALA A 90 18.29 16.47 24.96
N TYR A 91 17.52 16.63 23.89
CA TYR A 91 17.94 16.22 22.56
C TYR A 91 19.15 17.02 22.06
N GLU A 92 19.16 18.34 22.20
CA GLU A 92 20.29 19.20 21.83
C GLU A 92 21.56 18.76 22.58
N GLN A 93 21.45 18.51 23.89
CA GLN A 93 22.57 18.03 24.72
C GLN A 93 23.12 16.67 24.25
N TYR A 94 22.25 15.71 23.92
CA TYR A 94 22.69 14.36 23.50
C TYR A 94 23.05 14.24 22.02
N SER A 95 22.57 15.15 21.18
CA SER A 95 22.92 15.19 19.75
C SER A 95 24.31 15.76 19.47
N ALA A 96 24.91 16.43 20.46
CA ALA A 96 26.30 16.90 20.40
C ALA A 96 27.34 15.76 20.37
N ASP A 97 26.97 14.53 20.76
CA ASP A 97 27.84 13.36 20.64
C ASP A 97 27.72 12.74 19.22
N PRO A 98 28.79 12.79 18.40
CA PRO A 98 28.76 12.28 17.02
C PRO A 98 28.58 10.76 16.91
N ASN A 99 28.80 10.00 18.00
CA ASN A 99 28.66 8.54 18.01
C ASN A 99 27.29 8.06 18.51
N ALA A 100 26.44 8.97 19.00
CA ALA A 100 25.16 8.60 19.58
C ALA A 100 24.12 8.29 18.49
N ARG A 101 23.67 7.03 18.42
CA ARG A 101 22.55 6.64 17.54
C ARG A 101 21.25 7.28 18.04
N LEU A 102 20.48 7.91 17.13
CA LEU A 102 19.18 8.56 17.44
C LEU A 102 18.23 7.69 18.27
N ALA A 103 18.21 6.39 17.99
CA ALA A 103 17.41 5.41 18.73
C ALA A 103 17.79 5.30 20.22
N ALA A 104 19.07 5.44 20.56
CA ALA A 104 19.59 5.44 21.92
C ALA A 104 19.27 6.76 22.63
N ILE A 105 19.43 7.89 21.93
CA ILE A 105 19.04 9.23 22.42
C ILE A 105 17.56 9.24 22.82
N HIS A 106 16.66 8.74 21.95
CA HIS A 106 15.23 8.64 22.28
C HIS A 106 14.95 7.80 23.53
N SER A 107 15.69 6.69 23.72
CA SER A 107 15.51 5.80 24.88
C SER A 107 16.01 6.43 26.18
N ARG A 108 17.09 7.21 26.10
CA ARG A 108 17.69 7.93 27.22
C ARG A 108 16.76 9.04 27.71
N ILE A 109 16.35 9.93 26.81
CA ILE A 109 15.40 11.02 27.12
C ILE A 109 14.07 10.46 27.66
N ALA A 110 13.56 9.36 27.07
CA ALA A 110 12.33 8.73 27.54
C ALA A 110 12.43 8.09 28.93
N SER A 111 13.63 7.72 29.36
CA SER A 111 13.88 7.19 30.70
C SER A 111 14.04 8.32 31.71
N GLU A 112 14.78 9.37 31.35
CA GLU A 112 15.04 10.53 32.21
C GLU A 112 13.78 11.37 32.47
N LEU A 113 12.98 11.63 31.44
CA LEU A 113 11.76 12.44 31.55
C LEU A 113 10.50 11.61 31.87
N HIS A 114 10.65 10.30 32.10
CA HIS A 114 9.54 9.37 32.34
C HIS A 114 8.43 9.39 31.27
N VAL A 115 8.77 9.73 30.03
CA VAL A 115 7.84 9.85 28.89
C VAL A 115 7.86 8.59 28.03
N ALA A 116 6.75 8.30 27.34
CA ALA A 116 6.75 7.28 26.30
C ALA A 116 7.78 7.64 25.20
N ARG A 117 8.68 6.69 24.86
CA ARG A 117 9.70 6.86 23.80
C ARG A 117 9.13 7.33 22.46
N ARG A 118 7.90 6.95 22.17
CA ARG A 118 7.17 7.41 20.97
C ARG A 118 6.92 8.92 21.00
N ALA A 119 6.51 9.48 22.13
CA ALA A 119 6.19 10.89 22.25
C ALA A 119 7.47 11.74 22.19
N VAL A 120 8.57 11.26 22.77
CA VAL A 120 9.92 11.83 22.58
C VAL A 120 10.31 11.87 21.10
N ALA A 121 10.17 10.74 20.40
CA ALA A 121 10.50 10.67 18.97
C ALA A 121 9.60 11.59 18.11
N GLU A 122 8.31 11.71 18.43
CA GLU A 122 7.39 12.62 17.74
C GLU A 122 7.75 14.09 17.99
N THR A 123 8.10 14.46 19.23
CA THR A 123 8.55 15.82 19.59
C THR A 123 9.85 16.20 18.89
N ILE A 124 10.87 15.34 18.96
CA ILE A 124 12.16 15.56 18.31
C ILE A 124 12.00 15.66 16.79
N ALA A 125 11.19 14.79 16.18
CA ALA A 125 10.91 14.86 14.75
C ALA A 125 10.24 16.19 14.35
N CYS A 126 9.34 16.74 15.18
CA CYS A 126 8.73 18.04 14.92
C CYS A 126 9.71 19.21 15.11
N HIS A 127 10.72 19.05 15.97
CA HIS A 127 11.76 20.06 16.20
C HIS A 127 12.80 20.08 15.07
N ILE A 128 13.31 18.92 14.66
CA ILE A 128 14.29 18.80 13.57
C ILE A 128 13.68 19.14 12.21
N SER A 129 12.40 18.82 12.01
CA SER A 129 11.66 19.11 10.78
C SER A 129 10.32 19.71 11.13
N PRO A 130 10.26 21.03 11.39
CA PRO A 130 8.98 21.71 11.59
C PRO A 130 8.10 21.43 10.36
N LYS A 131 6.85 21.04 10.62
CA LYS A 131 5.89 20.76 9.55
C LYS A 131 5.72 22.03 8.73
N GLN A 132 6.36 22.09 7.56
CA GLN A 132 6.10 23.15 6.60
C GLN A 132 4.59 23.23 6.36
N ALA A 133 4.00 24.42 6.52
CA ALA A 133 2.60 24.62 6.24
C ALA A 133 2.34 24.31 4.75
N ILE A 134 1.36 23.47 4.47
CA ILE A 134 1.03 23.11 3.08
C ILE A 134 0.20 24.25 2.50
N THR A 135 0.84 25.14 1.74
CA THR A 135 0.18 26.22 1.01
C THR A 135 -0.64 25.67 -0.17
N PRO A 136 -1.63 26.43 -0.70
CA PRO A 136 -2.39 26.02 -1.89
C PRO A 136 -1.50 25.70 -3.10
N GLU A 137 -0.44 26.47 -3.31
CA GLU A 137 0.52 26.30 -4.40
C GLU A 137 1.28 24.97 -4.23
N LEU A 138 1.69 24.67 -3.00
CA LEU A 138 2.36 23.41 -2.70
C LEU A 138 1.42 22.21 -2.89
N ARG A 139 0.11 22.36 -2.62
CA ARG A 139 -0.88 21.32 -2.93
C ARG A 139 -0.93 21.04 -4.42
N GLN A 140 -1.03 22.08 -5.24
CA GLN A 140 -1.05 21.96 -6.70
C GLN A 140 0.24 21.31 -7.21
N GLN A 141 1.40 21.71 -6.69
CA GLN A 141 2.68 21.13 -7.08
C GLN A 141 2.79 19.64 -6.73
N ILE A 142 2.32 19.23 -5.54
CA ILE A 142 2.31 17.80 -5.16
C ILE A 142 1.39 17.01 -6.10
N VAL A 143 0.21 17.54 -6.45
CA VAL A 143 -0.72 16.89 -7.39
C VAL A 143 -0.07 16.77 -8.78
N ALA A 144 0.42 17.87 -9.34
CA ALA A 144 1.03 17.91 -10.67
C ALA A 144 2.23 16.96 -10.79
N LEU A 145 3.11 16.91 -9.78
CA LEU A 145 4.21 15.95 -9.75
C LEU A 145 3.68 14.51 -9.73
N TYR A 146 2.67 14.22 -8.91
CA TYR A 146 2.10 12.88 -8.82
C TYR A 146 1.44 12.44 -10.13
N GLU A 147 0.67 13.33 -10.77
CA GLU A 147 0.05 13.10 -12.07
C GLU A 147 1.11 12.87 -13.15
N GLY A 148 2.13 13.73 -13.21
CA GLY A 148 3.23 13.58 -14.16
C GLY A 148 3.96 12.24 -14.02
N TYR A 149 4.21 11.75 -12.80
CA TYR A 149 4.78 10.41 -12.60
C TYR A 149 3.86 9.29 -13.11
N VAL A 150 2.54 9.46 -13.04
CA VAL A 150 1.56 8.47 -13.54
C VAL A 150 1.51 8.50 -15.07
N GLN A 151 1.38 9.69 -15.67
CA GLN A 151 1.34 9.88 -17.12
C GLN A 151 2.62 9.37 -17.80
N ARG A 152 3.80 9.72 -17.27
CA ARG A 152 5.08 9.21 -17.80
C ARG A 152 5.35 7.73 -17.50
N GLY A 153 4.54 7.08 -16.65
CA GLY A 153 4.79 5.72 -16.19
C GLY A 153 6.02 5.59 -15.29
N GLU A 154 6.56 6.71 -14.79
CA GLU A 154 7.81 6.76 -14.04
C GLU A 154 7.61 6.28 -12.59
N ARG A 155 8.58 5.49 -12.09
CA ARG A 155 8.52 4.82 -10.79
C ARG A 155 9.84 5.00 -10.02
N PRO A 156 9.98 6.11 -9.30
CA PRO A 156 11.21 6.37 -8.55
C PRO A 156 11.39 5.37 -7.38
N PRO A 157 12.64 5.09 -6.99
CA PRO A 157 12.95 4.16 -5.91
C PRO A 157 12.30 4.60 -4.59
N GLY A 158 11.67 3.65 -3.88
CA GLY A 158 10.89 3.94 -2.66
C GLY A 158 9.48 4.51 -2.92
N GLY A 159 9.12 4.76 -4.19
CA GLY A 159 7.79 5.11 -4.65
C GLY A 159 7.55 6.62 -4.80
N ARG A 160 6.61 6.97 -5.69
CA ARG A 160 6.28 8.36 -6.09
C ARG A 160 6.07 9.32 -4.93
N ARG A 161 5.35 8.88 -3.88
CA ARG A 161 5.07 9.73 -2.69
C ARG A 161 6.34 10.08 -1.91
N ARG A 162 7.31 9.16 -1.83
CA ARG A 162 8.59 9.42 -1.17
C ARG A 162 9.47 10.35 -2.00
N ALA A 163 9.48 10.15 -3.32
CA ALA A 163 10.17 11.05 -4.24
C ALA A 163 9.64 12.49 -4.13
N ILE A 164 8.32 12.68 -4.15
CA ILE A 164 7.69 14.01 -3.99
C ILE A 164 8.01 14.61 -2.61
N ALA A 165 7.91 13.80 -1.54
CA ALA A 165 8.26 14.26 -0.19
C ALA A 165 9.71 14.76 -0.12
N SER A 166 10.65 14.00 -0.69
CA SER A 166 12.06 14.39 -0.75
C SER A 166 12.28 15.64 -1.60
N ALA A 167 11.63 15.74 -2.76
CA ALA A 167 11.81 16.85 -3.70
C ALA A 167 11.29 18.19 -3.14
N LEU A 168 10.23 18.14 -2.34
CA LEU A 168 9.56 19.34 -1.80
C LEU A 168 9.94 19.63 -0.33
N GLY A 169 10.86 18.87 0.27
CA GLY A 169 11.21 19.04 1.68
C GLY A 169 10.06 18.72 2.66
N LEU A 170 9.09 17.91 2.23
CA LEU A 170 7.89 17.57 3.00
C LEU A 170 8.00 16.21 3.68
N SER A 171 7.25 16.01 4.76
CA SER A 171 7.11 14.66 5.32
C SER A 171 6.27 13.76 4.42
N PHE A 172 6.59 12.47 4.40
CA PHE A 172 5.78 11.47 3.69
C PHE A 172 4.31 11.49 4.12
N ALA A 173 4.03 11.75 5.40
CA ALA A 173 2.67 11.81 5.94
C ALA A 173 1.86 12.99 5.37
N GLN A 174 2.50 14.15 5.19
CA GLN A 174 1.88 15.32 4.56
C GLN A 174 1.50 15.03 3.10
N VAL A 175 2.45 14.52 2.30
CA VAL A 175 2.21 14.17 0.90
C VAL A 175 1.14 13.08 0.77
N ALA A 176 1.20 12.03 1.60
CA ALA A 176 0.21 10.96 1.57
C ALA A 176 -1.19 11.41 2.00
N GLY A 177 -1.29 12.32 2.98
CA GLY A 177 -2.54 12.91 3.42
C GLY A 177 -3.17 13.78 2.33
N MET A 178 -2.39 14.67 1.72
CA MET A 178 -2.84 15.54 0.64
C MET A 178 -3.34 14.71 -0.55
N LEU A 179 -2.54 13.78 -1.05
CA LEU A 179 -2.94 12.95 -2.21
C LEU A 179 -4.18 12.09 -1.92
N ARG A 180 -4.45 11.73 -0.66
CA ARG A 180 -5.69 11.02 -0.29
C ARG A 180 -6.89 11.96 -0.37
N GLU A 181 -6.75 13.17 0.16
CA GLU A 181 -7.79 14.20 0.10
C GLU A 181 -8.14 14.54 -1.36
N TRP A 182 -7.13 14.82 -2.18
CA TRP A 182 -7.31 15.10 -3.60
C TRP A 182 -8.01 13.94 -4.33
N ARG A 183 -7.57 12.68 -4.12
CA ARG A 183 -8.21 11.51 -4.73
C ARG A 183 -9.68 11.32 -4.35
N SER A 184 -10.10 11.80 -3.19
CA SER A 184 -11.50 11.69 -2.78
C SER A 184 -12.43 12.64 -3.53
N ARG A 185 -11.87 13.61 -4.26
CA ARG A 185 -12.61 14.65 -5.00
C ARG A 185 -12.68 14.39 -6.50
N ILE A 186 -11.97 13.39 -7.00
CA ILE A 186 -11.90 13.04 -8.44
C ILE A 186 -12.45 11.64 -8.67
N PRO A 187 -12.96 11.33 -9.88
CA PRO A 187 -13.34 9.98 -10.25
C PRO A 187 -12.15 9.01 -10.13
N ASP A 188 -12.34 7.89 -9.43
CA ASP A 188 -11.31 6.86 -9.25
C ASP A 188 -11.47 5.79 -10.33
N VAL A 189 -10.37 5.20 -10.80
CA VAL A 189 -10.40 3.99 -11.66
C VAL A 189 -11.18 2.84 -11.00
N ARG A 190 -11.30 2.85 -9.67
CA ARG A 190 -12.06 1.86 -8.90
C ARG A 190 -13.56 1.99 -9.01
N THR A 191 -14.08 3.12 -9.53
CA THR A 191 -15.52 3.27 -9.77
C THR A 191 -15.95 2.65 -11.10
N LEU A 192 -15.00 2.32 -11.98
CA LEU A 192 -15.27 1.72 -13.27
C LEU A 192 -15.64 0.23 -13.14
N SER A 193 -16.57 -0.22 -13.97
CA SER A 193 -16.94 -1.62 -14.14
C SER A 193 -15.81 -2.42 -14.80
N ARG A 194 -15.94 -3.75 -14.83
CA ARG A 194 -14.93 -4.59 -15.46
C ARG A 194 -14.92 -4.41 -16.98
N GLU A 195 -16.10 -4.22 -17.55
CA GLU A 195 -16.34 -3.96 -18.96
C GLU A 195 -15.69 -2.65 -19.38
N GLU A 196 -15.84 -1.60 -18.58
CA GLU A 196 -15.19 -0.29 -18.81
C GLU A 196 -13.66 -0.40 -18.70
N LEU A 197 -13.16 -1.08 -17.66
CA LEU A 197 -11.71 -1.32 -17.50
C LEU A 197 -11.10 -2.15 -18.63
N PHE A 198 -11.90 -3.05 -19.23
CA PHE A 198 -11.52 -3.85 -20.38
C PHE A 198 -11.54 -3.03 -21.67
N ALA A 199 -12.55 -2.19 -21.87
CA ALA A 199 -12.61 -1.27 -23.00
C ALA A 199 -11.38 -0.34 -23.03
N ILE A 200 -11.00 0.24 -21.89
CA ILE A 200 -9.78 1.05 -21.77
C ILE A 200 -8.52 0.24 -22.11
N GLU A 201 -8.43 -1.01 -21.62
CA GLU A 201 -7.29 -1.89 -21.92
C GLU A 201 -7.22 -2.21 -23.43
N LYS A 202 -8.34 -2.54 -24.07
CA LYS A 202 -8.40 -2.79 -25.53
C LYS A 202 -8.00 -1.55 -26.34
N ALA A 203 -8.56 -0.38 -26.02
CA ALA A 203 -8.22 0.86 -26.70
C ALA A 203 -6.72 1.19 -26.56
N TYR A 204 -6.16 0.99 -25.35
CA TYR A 204 -4.73 1.14 -25.11
C TYR A 204 -3.87 0.23 -26.01
N TRP A 205 -4.18 -1.06 -26.08
CA TRP A 205 -3.41 -1.98 -26.93
C TRP A 205 -3.58 -1.68 -28.42
N ARG A 206 -4.77 -1.29 -28.86
CA ARG A 206 -5.03 -0.90 -30.25
C ARG A 206 -4.16 0.30 -30.65
N HIS A 207 -4.11 1.35 -29.83
CA HIS A 207 -3.24 2.51 -30.11
C HIS A 207 -1.76 2.18 -30.03
N LEU A 208 -1.37 1.31 -29.08
CA LEU A 208 0.01 0.87 -28.96
C LEU A 208 0.49 0.06 -30.17
N GLU A 209 -0.35 -0.82 -30.71
CA GLU A 209 -0.06 -1.64 -31.88
C GLU A 209 -0.08 -0.81 -33.18
N ALA A 210 -1.06 0.10 -33.31
CA ALA A 210 -1.19 0.99 -34.46
C ALA A 210 -0.09 2.06 -34.50
N LYS A 211 0.52 2.39 -33.36
CA LYS A 211 1.50 3.48 -33.20
C LYS A 211 0.98 4.83 -33.73
N ASP A 212 -0.32 5.05 -33.61
CA ASP A 212 -1.03 6.22 -34.13
C ASP A 212 -1.02 7.39 -33.13
N VAL A 213 -0.91 7.11 -31.83
CA VAL A 213 -0.89 8.10 -30.76
C VAL A 213 0.38 7.99 -29.92
N PRO A 214 1.12 9.09 -29.67
CA PRO A 214 2.25 9.10 -28.75
C PRO A 214 1.86 8.60 -27.35
N LEU A 215 2.74 7.85 -26.70
CA LEU A 215 2.49 7.31 -25.35
C LEU A 215 2.11 8.37 -24.31
N SER A 216 2.63 9.59 -24.44
CA SER A 216 2.30 10.73 -23.57
C SER A 216 0.87 11.22 -23.73
N GLU A 217 0.27 11.04 -24.91
CA GLU A 217 -1.06 11.56 -25.27
C GLU A 217 -2.13 10.46 -25.27
N MET A 218 -1.71 9.20 -25.18
CA MET A 218 -2.57 8.03 -25.27
C MET A 218 -3.70 8.02 -24.23
N ALA A 219 -3.44 8.51 -23.02
CA ALA A 219 -4.47 8.61 -21.99
C ALA A 219 -5.57 9.62 -22.36
N ALA A 220 -5.20 10.75 -22.96
CA ALA A 220 -6.14 11.78 -23.39
C ALA A 220 -6.95 11.32 -24.61
N ALA A 221 -6.31 10.67 -25.59
CA ALA A 221 -6.97 10.12 -26.77
C ALA A 221 -8.04 9.07 -26.39
N ILE A 222 -7.68 8.09 -25.56
CA ILE A 222 -8.61 7.04 -25.11
C ILE A 222 -9.73 7.62 -24.23
N ALA A 223 -9.41 8.60 -23.39
CA ALA A 223 -10.40 9.29 -22.57
C ALA A 223 -11.46 10.00 -23.44
N SER A 224 -11.01 10.69 -24.50
CA SER A 224 -11.89 11.34 -25.47
C SER A 224 -12.73 10.36 -26.27
N GLU A 225 -12.18 9.20 -26.64
CA GLU A 225 -12.91 8.17 -27.40
C GLU A 225 -13.99 7.50 -26.56
N LEU A 226 -13.67 7.11 -25.32
CA LEU A 226 -14.54 6.29 -24.49
C LEU A 226 -15.39 7.09 -23.49
N GLY A 227 -15.21 8.41 -23.42
CA GLY A 227 -15.97 9.29 -22.53
C GLY A 227 -15.57 9.19 -21.06
N TYR A 228 -14.31 8.87 -20.77
CA TYR A 228 -13.78 8.82 -19.40
C TYR A 228 -12.92 10.04 -19.07
N THR A 229 -12.56 10.21 -17.81
CA THR A 229 -11.55 11.21 -17.44
C THR A 229 -10.15 10.72 -17.82
N GLU A 230 -9.28 11.64 -18.26
CA GLU A 230 -7.88 11.33 -18.54
C GLU A 230 -7.20 10.66 -17.34
N TRP A 231 -7.52 11.10 -16.12
CA TRP A 231 -7.00 10.50 -14.90
C TRP A 231 -7.37 9.02 -14.73
N GLN A 232 -8.62 8.64 -14.99
CA GLN A 232 -9.06 7.24 -14.89
C GLN A 232 -8.31 6.35 -15.88
N VAL A 233 -8.14 6.84 -17.12
CA VAL A 233 -7.42 6.12 -18.17
C VAL A 233 -5.93 6.03 -17.86
N ALA A 234 -5.27 7.15 -17.56
CA ALA A 234 -3.86 7.18 -17.18
C ALA A 234 -3.57 6.26 -15.98
N ARG A 235 -4.47 6.27 -14.98
CA ARG A 235 -4.37 5.40 -13.82
C ARG A 235 -4.55 3.92 -14.19
N ARG A 236 -5.47 3.61 -15.09
CA ARG A 236 -5.68 2.24 -15.60
C ARG A 236 -4.43 1.75 -16.33
N ILE A 237 -3.88 2.55 -17.25
CA ILE A 237 -2.63 2.24 -17.95
C ILE A 237 -1.48 2.02 -16.96
N ASP A 238 -1.32 2.90 -15.96
CA ASP A 238 -0.30 2.72 -14.91
C ASP A 238 -0.46 1.40 -14.14
N MET A 239 -1.69 0.91 -13.94
CA MET A 239 -1.94 -0.39 -13.30
C MET A 239 -1.59 -1.59 -14.20
N LEU A 240 -1.63 -1.44 -15.53
CA LEU A 240 -1.21 -2.50 -16.45
C LEU A 240 0.31 -2.71 -16.41
N HIS A 241 1.06 -1.63 -16.18
CA HIS A 241 2.53 -1.59 -16.15
C HIS A 241 3.07 -1.48 -14.72
N GLU A 242 2.58 -2.35 -13.84
CA GLU A 242 3.03 -2.40 -12.46
C GLU A 242 4.52 -2.76 -12.29
N ASP A 243 5.05 -2.60 -11.08
CA ASP A 243 6.46 -2.83 -10.80
C ASP A 243 6.67 -4.32 -10.56
N ARG A 244 7.76 -4.87 -11.13
CA ARG A 244 8.08 -6.30 -11.01
C ARG A 244 8.26 -6.74 -9.54
N SER A 245 8.57 -5.83 -8.62
CA SER A 245 8.59 -6.08 -7.17
C SER A 245 7.28 -6.66 -6.63
N MET A 246 6.13 -6.39 -7.26
CA MET A 246 4.84 -6.96 -6.89
C MET A 246 4.78 -8.48 -7.09
N VAL A 247 5.60 -9.00 -8.00
CA VAL A 247 5.68 -10.42 -8.39
C VAL A 247 7.07 -11.01 -8.18
N ALA A 248 7.98 -10.32 -7.46
CA ALA A 248 9.35 -10.77 -7.25
C ALA A 248 9.48 -12.17 -6.61
N SER A 249 8.47 -12.60 -5.85
CA SER A 249 8.44 -13.94 -5.23
C SER A 249 7.78 -15.02 -6.10
N ALA A 250 7.32 -14.70 -7.31
CA ALA A 250 6.65 -15.66 -8.18
C ALA A 250 7.68 -16.51 -8.92
N LYS A 251 7.49 -17.83 -8.92
CA LYS A 251 8.35 -18.77 -9.66
C LYS A 251 8.05 -18.70 -11.16
N ASP A 252 9.07 -18.58 -12.00
CA ASP A 252 8.88 -18.59 -13.46
C ASP A 252 8.20 -19.91 -13.91
N PRO A 253 7.09 -19.86 -14.67
CA PRO A 253 6.44 -21.06 -15.20
C PRO A 253 7.18 -21.67 -16.41
N GLY A 254 8.25 -21.04 -16.90
CA GLY A 254 9.06 -21.53 -18.03
C GLY A 254 8.59 -21.01 -19.40
N PRO A 255 9.41 -21.19 -20.45
CA PRO A 255 9.19 -20.55 -21.75
C PRO A 255 7.94 -21.06 -22.49
N GLU A 256 7.63 -22.34 -22.42
CA GLU A 256 6.44 -22.91 -23.07
C GLU A 256 5.13 -22.37 -22.45
N ALA A 257 5.06 -22.37 -21.13
CA ALA A 257 3.91 -21.83 -20.40
C ALA A 257 3.76 -20.31 -20.62
N ARG A 258 4.88 -19.58 -20.71
CA ARG A 258 4.91 -18.15 -21.09
C ARG A 258 4.28 -17.93 -22.46
N ALA A 259 4.72 -18.66 -23.49
CA ALA A 259 4.19 -18.51 -24.85
C ALA A 259 2.68 -18.79 -24.92
N LYS A 260 2.20 -19.85 -24.23
CA LYS A 260 0.76 -20.17 -24.15
C LYS A 260 -0.05 -19.08 -23.44
N LEU A 261 0.49 -18.50 -22.35
CA LEU A 261 -0.15 -17.40 -21.64
C LEU A 261 -0.22 -16.12 -22.47
N GLU A 262 0.86 -15.78 -23.18
CA GLU A 262 0.91 -14.61 -24.07
C GLU A 262 -0.08 -14.76 -25.23
N ALA A 263 -0.19 -15.95 -25.82
CA ALA A 263 -1.19 -16.24 -26.84
C ALA A 263 -2.62 -16.11 -26.31
N ALA A 264 -2.91 -16.72 -25.14
CA ALA A 264 -4.22 -16.62 -24.51
C ALA A 264 -4.56 -15.17 -24.07
N TYR A 265 -3.56 -14.35 -23.77
CA TYR A 265 -3.78 -12.94 -23.49
C TYR A 265 -4.15 -12.15 -24.75
N ARG A 266 -3.56 -12.46 -25.90
CA ARG A 266 -3.99 -11.89 -27.20
C ARG A 266 -5.41 -12.33 -27.57
N GLU A 267 -5.76 -13.60 -27.35
CA GLU A 267 -7.15 -14.09 -27.50
C GLU A 267 -8.10 -13.28 -26.62
N TYR A 268 -7.71 -13.00 -25.38
CA TYR A 268 -8.48 -12.16 -24.46
C TYR A 268 -8.63 -10.72 -24.96
N LEU A 269 -7.59 -10.10 -25.52
CA LEU A 269 -7.71 -8.74 -26.07
C LEU A 269 -8.61 -8.70 -27.31
N ALA A 270 -8.66 -9.80 -28.08
CA ALA A 270 -9.54 -9.94 -29.23
C ALA A 270 -11.00 -10.24 -28.86
N SER A 271 -11.32 -10.64 -27.62
CA SER A 271 -12.69 -10.98 -27.22
C SER A 271 -13.59 -9.75 -27.11
N ASP A 272 -14.90 -9.96 -27.26
CA ASP A 272 -15.90 -8.89 -27.17
C ASP A 272 -16.13 -8.41 -25.72
N SER A 273 -15.96 -9.31 -24.75
CA SER A 273 -16.21 -9.05 -23.34
C SER A 273 -15.13 -9.66 -22.43
N PRO A 274 -14.94 -9.12 -21.22
CA PRO A 274 -14.00 -9.68 -20.27
C PRO A 274 -14.53 -11.00 -19.66
N PRO A 275 -13.66 -11.88 -19.15
CA PRO A 275 -14.09 -13.10 -18.48
C PRO A 275 -14.92 -12.78 -17.22
N PRO A 276 -15.82 -13.70 -16.80
CA PRO A 276 -16.67 -13.51 -15.62
C PRO A 276 -15.85 -13.44 -14.32
N ASP A 277 -14.76 -14.19 -14.27
CA ASP A 277 -13.77 -14.16 -13.19
C ASP A 277 -12.59 -13.25 -13.55
N SER A 278 -11.70 -12.99 -12.59
CA SER A 278 -10.49 -12.23 -12.88
C SER A 278 -9.64 -12.94 -13.94
N LEU A 279 -9.11 -12.21 -14.93
CA LEU A 279 -8.24 -12.76 -15.98
C LEU A 279 -7.14 -13.67 -15.42
N HIS A 280 -6.48 -13.21 -14.35
CA HIS A 280 -5.43 -13.97 -13.67
C HIS A 280 -5.94 -15.29 -13.08
N SER A 281 -7.16 -15.33 -12.56
CA SER A 281 -7.79 -16.56 -12.05
C SER A 281 -8.19 -17.50 -13.19
N THR A 282 -8.79 -16.96 -14.26
CA THR A 282 -9.22 -17.73 -15.42
C THR A 282 -8.05 -18.42 -16.10
N LEU A 283 -6.97 -17.67 -16.38
CA LEU A 283 -5.77 -18.23 -17.00
C LEU A 283 -5.01 -19.17 -16.05
N ALA A 284 -4.97 -18.86 -14.75
CA ALA A 284 -4.38 -19.75 -13.74
C ALA A 284 -5.06 -21.12 -13.75
N LYS A 285 -6.40 -21.14 -13.77
CA LYS A 285 -7.18 -22.37 -13.86
C LYS A 285 -6.97 -23.10 -15.19
N ARG A 286 -6.96 -22.38 -16.32
CA ARG A 286 -6.78 -22.94 -17.67
C ARG A 286 -5.42 -23.65 -17.83
N PHE A 287 -4.35 -23.11 -17.25
CA PHE A 287 -2.99 -23.60 -17.45
C PHE A 287 -2.38 -24.31 -16.22
N GLY A 288 -3.15 -24.51 -15.14
CA GLY A 288 -2.64 -25.15 -13.93
C GLY A 288 -1.54 -24.33 -13.22
N LEU A 289 -1.58 -23.00 -13.35
CA LEU A 289 -0.59 -22.09 -12.77
C LEU A 289 -1.17 -21.33 -11.59
N THR A 290 -0.32 -20.70 -10.78
CA THR A 290 -0.80 -19.75 -9.77
C THR A 290 -1.07 -18.38 -10.38
N SER A 291 -2.03 -17.64 -9.84
CA SER A 291 -2.36 -16.28 -10.34
C SER A 291 -1.16 -15.32 -10.30
N ARG A 292 -0.20 -15.53 -9.39
CA ARG A 292 1.04 -14.71 -9.35
C ARG A 292 2.00 -15.03 -10.49
N GLN A 293 2.03 -16.29 -10.96
CA GLN A 293 2.83 -16.68 -12.12
C GLN A 293 2.23 -16.10 -13.40
N VAL A 294 0.90 -16.20 -13.55
CA VAL A 294 0.19 -15.53 -14.64
C VAL A 294 0.49 -14.03 -14.61
N TYR A 295 0.38 -13.40 -13.43
CA TYR A 295 0.64 -11.97 -13.31
C TYR A 295 2.08 -11.60 -13.71
N LEU A 296 3.07 -12.38 -13.29
CA LEU A 296 4.46 -12.18 -13.70
C LEU A 296 4.61 -12.20 -15.22
N VAL A 297 4.08 -13.22 -15.89
CA VAL A 297 4.21 -13.37 -17.35
C VAL A 297 3.51 -12.23 -18.08
N LEU A 298 2.27 -11.91 -17.70
CA LEU A 298 1.54 -10.81 -18.33
C LEU A 298 2.22 -9.47 -18.09
N LEU A 299 2.75 -9.24 -16.89
CA LEU A 299 3.46 -8.00 -16.60
C LEU A 299 4.74 -7.86 -17.43
N ASP A 300 5.54 -8.92 -17.52
CA ASP A 300 6.75 -8.96 -18.36
C ASP A 300 6.38 -8.72 -19.85
N TYR A 301 5.33 -9.38 -20.36
CA TYR A 301 4.83 -9.18 -21.71
C TYR A 301 4.43 -7.72 -21.97
N ARG A 302 3.59 -7.15 -21.11
CA ARG A 302 3.09 -5.77 -21.28
C ARG A 302 4.20 -4.74 -21.23
N ASN A 303 5.15 -4.89 -20.31
CA ASN A 303 6.28 -3.97 -20.18
C ASN A 303 7.23 -4.04 -21.37
N ARG A 304 7.46 -5.24 -21.92
CA ARG A 304 8.23 -5.43 -23.16
C ARG A 304 7.55 -4.72 -24.34
N GLN A 305 6.27 -4.97 -24.56
CA GLN A 305 5.52 -4.31 -25.66
C GLN A 305 5.55 -2.78 -25.56
N ARG A 306 5.39 -2.23 -24.35
CA ARG A 306 5.48 -0.78 -24.13
C ARG A 306 6.89 -0.24 -24.39
N ALA A 307 7.93 -0.97 -24.03
CA ALA A 307 9.31 -0.58 -24.31
C ALA A 307 9.59 -0.59 -25.82
N ASP A 308 9.14 -1.62 -26.53
CA ASP A 308 9.28 -1.73 -27.99
C ASP A 308 8.55 -0.59 -28.71
N ALA A 309 7.38 -0.19 -28.20
CA ALA A 309 6.64 0.97 -28.72
C ALA A 309 7.27 2.33 -28.36
N SER A 310 8.06 2.42 -27.28
CA SER A 310 8.77 3.66 -26.90
C SER A 310 10.07 3.86 -27.67
N ALA A 311 10.62 2.79 -28.26
CA ALA A 311 11.87 2.79 -29.01
C ALA A 311 11.69 2.99 -30.53
N ALA A 312 10.44 2.93 -31.01
CA ALA A 312 10.06 3.13 -32.40
C ALA A 312 9.55 4.56 -32.63
#